data_AF-A0AAW9I6F7-F1
#
_entry.id   AF-A0AAW9I6F7-F1
#
_cell.length_a   1.000
_cell.length_b   1.000
_cell.length_c   1.000
_cell.angle_alpha   90.00
_cell.angle_beta   90.00
_cell.angle_gamma   90.00
#
_symmetry.space_group_name_H-M   'P 1'
#
loop_
_entity.id
_entity.type
_entity.pdbx_description
1 polymer ?
#
loop_
_entity_poly.entity_id
_entity_poly.type
_entity_poly.pdbx_seq_one_letter_code
_entity_poly.pdbx_strand_id
1 'polypeptide(L)' 'AQILNKPVVITNFETSKSQLIDGVDGIIVPMNNEQCAERIYRLIKDKELQRRLIENTKITDYTNKQELEKIYALLEE' A
#
# COMPACT_ATOMS: atom_id res chain seq x y z
N ALA A 1 -1.14 5.53 6.55
CA ALA A 1 -1.56 6.46 5.46
C ALA A 1 -2.78 5.94 4.70
N GLN A 2 -2.82 4.66 4.34
CA GLN A 2 -3.99 4.04 3.67
C GLN A 2 -5.30 4.20 4.45
N ILE A 3 -5.30 4.06 5.79
CA ILE A 3 -6.47 4.35 6.67
C ILE A 3 -7.04 5.77 6.46
N LEU A 4 -6.22 6.73 6.03
CA LEU A 4 -6.63 8.11 5.75
C LEU A 4 -7.05 8.32 4.28
N ASN A 5 -7.30 7.23 3.54
CA ASN A 5 -7.61 7.21 2.11
C ASN A 5 -6.52 7.86 1.25
N LYS A 6 -5.26 7.70 1.66
CA LYS A 6 -4.08 8.21 0.96
C LYS A 6 -3.25 7.03 0.48
N PRO A 7 -3.23 6.74 -0.84
CA PRO A 7 -2.36 5.70 -1.37
C PRO A 7 -0.91 6.09 -1.17
N VAL A 8 -0.05 5.08 -0.99
CA VAL A 8 1.37 5.28 -0.69
C VAL A 8 2.27 4.75 -1.79
N VAL A 9 3.44 5.36 -1.91
CA VAL A 9 4.51 4.87 -2.78
C VAL A 9 5.64 4.40 -1.89
N ILE A 10 6.05 3.14 -2.04
CA ILE A 10 7.14 2.54 -1.26
C ILE A 10 8.13 1.87 -2.20
N THR A 11 9.39 1.73 -1.77
CA THR A 11 10.37 0.98 -2.55
C THR A 11 10.18 -0.53 -2.41
N ASN A 12 10.68 -1.31 -3.37
CA ASN A 12 10.61 -2.76 -3.38
C ASN A 12 11.63 -3.39 -2.40
N PHE A 13 11.42 -3.20 -1.09
CA PHE A 13 12.13 -3.93 -0.03
C PHE A 13 11.38 -5.23 0.32
N GLU A 14 12.03 -6.11 1.08
CA GLU A 14 11.62 -7.51 1.29
C GLU A 14 10.15 -7.68 1.73
N THR A 15 9.67 -6.83 2.65
CA THR A 15 8.30 -6.88 3.18
C THR A 15 7.35 -5.86 2.54
N SER A 16 7.75 -5.16 1.47
CA SER A 16 6.91 -4.13 0.83
C SER A 16 5.55 -4.68 0.37
N LYS A 17 5.52 -5.91 -0.16
CA LYS A 17 4.29 -6.57 -0.63
C LYS A 17 3.31 -6.95 0.47
N SER A 18 3.74 -7.02 1.74
CA SER A 18 2.83 -7.24 2.86
C SER A 18 2.22 -5.94 3.39
N GLN A 19 2.75 -4.79 2.98
CA GLN A 19 2.28 -3.47 3.43
C GLN A 19 1.22 -2.87 2.50
N LEU A 20 1.26 -3.23 1.21
CA LEU A 20 0.28 -2.78 0.21
C LEU A 20 0.25 -3.71 -1.01
N ILE A 21 -0.82 -3.60 -1.79
CA ILE A 21 -1.00 -4.30 -3.06
C ILE A 21 -0.66 -3.34 -4.21
N ASP A 22 0.42 -3.65 -4.93
CA ASP A 22 0.93 -2.80 -6.01
C ASP A 22 -0.13 -2.55 -7.10
N GLY A 23 -0.36 -1.29 -7.43
CA GLY A 23 -1.34 -0.86 -8.43
C GLY A 23 -2.80 -0.87 -7.96
N VAL A 24 -3.06 -1.33 -6.74
CA VAL A 24 -4.40 -1.37 -6.13
C VAL A 24 -4.54 -0.26 -5.11
N ASP A 25 -3.78 -0.27 -4.02
CA ASP A 25 -3.90 0.71 -2.93
C ASP A 25 -2.61 1.50 -2.65
N GLY A 26 -1.60 1.26 -3.48
CA GLY A 26 -0.35 1.99 -3.54
C GLY A 26 0.47 1.57 -4.75
N ILE A 27 1.72 2.04 -4.81
CA ILE A 27 2.67 1.67 -5.85
C ILE A 27 3.99 1.23 -5.21
N ILE A 28 4.52 0.11 -5.67
CA ILE A 28 5.86 -0.36 -5.32
C ILE A 28 6.82 0.06 -6.42
N VAL A 29 7.81 0.89 -6.08
CA VAL A 29 8.83 1.37 -7.02
C VAL A 29 10.16 0.65 -6.82
N PRO A 30 11.01 0.54 -7.86
CA PRO A 30 12.34 -0.01 -7.71
C PRO A 30 13.18 0.79 -6.69
N MET A 31 14.16 0.14 -6.06
CA MET A 31 15.13 0.83 -5.20
C MET A 31 16.13 1.71 -5.99
N ASN A 32 16.25 1.51 -7.31
CA ASN A 32 17.08 2.35 -8.16
C ASN A 32 16.46 3.76 -8.30
N ASN A 33 17.26 4.79 -8.02
CA ASN A 33 16.78 6.18 -7.95
C ASN A 33 16.16 6.70 -9.26
N GLU A 34 16.78 6.41 -10.42
CA GLU A 34 16.28 6.88 -11.71
C GLU A 34 14.93 6.23 -12.05
N GLN A 35 14.84 4.90 -11.90
CA GLN A 35 13.60 4.17 -12.13
C GLN A 35 12.51 4.54 -11.11
N CYS A 36 12.90 4.79 -9.86
CA CYS A 36 12.01 5.29 -8.81
C CYS A 36 11.40 6.64 -9.20
N ALA A 37 12.25 7.60 -9.59
CA ALA A 37 11.82 8.93 -10.02
C ALA A 37 10.88 8.87 -11.23
N GLU A 38 11.22 8.05 -12.23
CA GLU A 38 10.37 7.87 -13.43
C GLU A 38 8.99 7.29 -13.08
N ARG A 39 8.93 6.29 -12.18
CA ARG A 39 7.66 5.71 -11.72
C ARG A 39 6.81 6.73 -10.97
N ILE A 40 7.42 7.52 -10.08
CA ILE A 40 6.73 8.57 -9.34
C ILE A 40 6.22 9.66 -10.31
N TYR A 41 7.03 10.06 -11.27
CA TYR A 41 6.65 11.04 -12.30
C TYR A 41 5.41 10.57 -13.08
N ARG A 42 5.42 9.32 -13.57
CA ARG A 42 4.26 8.73 -14.26
C ARG A 42 3.01 8.72 -13.38
N LEU A 43 3.16 8.32 -12.12
CA LEU A 43 2.05 8.33 -11.17
C LEU A 43 1.46 9.72 -10.98
N ILE A 44 2.29 10.77 -10.83
CA ILE A 44 1.85 12.15 -10.66
C ILE A 44 1.05 12.64 -11.89
N LYS A 45 1.42 12.19 -13.09
CA LYS A 45 0.76 12.55 -14.36
C LYS A 45 -0.53 11.77 -14.60
N ASP A 46 -0.62 10.52 -14.14
CA ASP A 46 -1.78 9.67 -14.35
C ASP A 46 -2.87 9.91 -13.29
N LYS A 47 -3.85 10.74 -13.63
CA LYS A 47 -4.96 11.11 -12.73
C LYS A 47 -5.98 9.98 -12.54
N GLU A 48 -6.19 9.14 -13.54
CA GLU A 48 -7.10 8.01 -13.42
C GLU A 48 -6.52 6.95 -12.49
N LEU A 49 -5.22 6.66 -12.61
CA LEU A 49 -4.53 5.77 -11.68
C LEU A 49 -4.60 6.32 -10.25
N GLN A 50 -4.29 7.60 -10.04
CA GLN A 50 -4.41 8.24 -8.72
C GLN A 50 -5.80 8.07 -8.12
N ARG A 51 -6.85 8.33 -8.90
CA ARG A 51 -8.25 8.18 -8.47
C ARG A 51 -8.55 6.73 -8.09
N ARG A 52 -8.15 5.78 -8.94
CA ARG A 52 -8.35 4.35 -8.68
C ARG A 52 -7.67 3.89 -7.39
N LEU A 53 -6.43 4.31 -7.16
CA LEU A 53 -5.70 3.99 -5.94
C LEU A 53 -6.40 4.54 -4.68
N ILE A 54 -6.89 5.79 -4.74
CA ILE A 54 -7.64 6.41 -3.62
C ILE A 54 -8.94 5.66 -3.35
N GLU A 55 -9.73 5.31 -4.38
CA GLU A 55 -10.98 4.57 -4.18
C GLU A 55 -10.75 3.19 -3.57
N ASN A 56 -9.69 2.49 -3.99
CA ASN A 56 -9.33 1.21 -3.41
C ASN A 56 -8.93 1.33 -1.93
N THR A 57 -8.29 2.44 -1.52
CA THR A 57 -8.01 2.68 -0.09
C THR A 57 -9.28 2.94 0.76
N LYS A 58 -10.42 3.28 0.15
CA LYS A 58 -11.67 3.48 0.90
C LYS A 58 -12.42 2.19 1.20
N ILE A 59 -12.26 1.20 0.33
CA ILE A 59 -13.00 -0.07 0.39
C ILE A 59 -12.19 -1.20 1.03
N THR A 60 -10.91 -0.97 1.29
CA THR A 60 -10.02 -1.95 1.91
C THR A 60 -10.05 -1.78 3.43
N ASP A 61 -10.18 -2.90 4.15
CA ASP A 61 -10.07 -2.91 5.61
C ASP A 61 -8.59 -2.97 6.02
N TYR A 62 -8.11 -1.88 6.59
CA TYR A 62 -6.75 -1.75 7.13
C TYR A 62 -6.69 -1.94 8.64
N THR A 63 -7.77 -2.38 9.27
CA THR A 63 -7.75 -2.72 10.68
C THR A 63 -6.98 -4.03 10.86
N ASN A 64 -6.01 -4.05 11.77
CA ASN A 64 -5.28 -5.28 12.13
C ASN A 64 -6.12 -6.21 13.01
N LYS A 65 -7.45 -6.19 12.86
CA LYS A 65 -8.37 -6.93 13.71
C LYS A 65 -8.09 -8.43 13.66
N GLN A 66 -7.86 -8.97 12.45
CA GLN A 66 -7.55 -10.39 12.27
C GLN A 66 -6.22 -10.80 12.92
N GLU A 67 -5.20 -9.95 12.90
CA GLU A 67 -3.93 -10.24 13.57
C GLU A 67 -4.07 -10.19 15.09
N LEU A 68 -4.93 -9.30 15.61
CA LEU A 68 -5.24 -9.22 17.04
C LEU A 68 -5.96 -10.49 17.54
N GLU A 69 -6.90 -11.03 16.76
CA GLU A 69 -7.57 -12.31 17.08
C GLU A 69 -6.57 -13.47 17.22
N LYS A 70 -5.51 -13.51 16.40
CA LYS A 70 -4.46 -14.54 16.52
C LYS A 70 -3.69 -14.41 17.83
N ILE A 71 -3.45 -13.19 18.29
CA ILE A 71 -2.77 -12.95 19.58
C ILE A 71 -3.66 -13.41 20.73
N TYR A 72 -4.97 -13.10 20.69
CA TYR A 72 -5.91 -13.59 21.72
C TYR A 72 -5.96 -15.11 21.75
N ALA A 73 -6.02 -15.78 20.59
CA ALA A 73 -5.99 -17.23 20.51
C ALA A 73 -4.73 -17.85 21.16
N LEU A 74 -3.57 -17.20 21.07
CA LEU A 74 -2.33 -17.64 21.72
C LEU A 74 -2.30 -17.39 23.24
N LEU A 75 -3.06 -16.41 23.74
CA LEU A 75 -3.15 -16.10 25.16
C LEU A 75 -4.19 -16.96 25.90
N GLU A 76 -5.11 -17.55 25.17
CA GLU A 76 -6.12 -18.51 25.68
C GLU A 76 -5.64 -19.97 25.66
N GLU A 77 -4.39 -20.22 25.23
CA GLU A 77 -3.64 -21.48 25.45
C GLU A 77 -2.92 -21.49 26.82
#